data_AF-A0A2M8NHY9-F1
#
_entry.id   AF-A0A2M8NHY9-F1
#
_cell.length_a   1.000
_cell.length_b   1.000
_cell.length_c   1.000
_cell.angle_alpha   90.00
_cell.angle_beta   90.00
_cell.angle_gamma   90.00
#
_symmetry.space_group_name_H-M   'P 1'
#
loop_
_entity.id
_entity.type
_entity.pdbx_description
1 polymer ?
#
loop_
_entity_poly.entity_id
_entity_poly.type
_entity_poly.pdbx_seq_one_letter_code
_entity_poly.pdbx_strand_id
1 'polypeptide(L)'
;MAANVMTQVEIKVRAANPTDIPAIAALIEPFVDEGKLLERTFDEMNELLPNFFIAATVTEPDGTELIVGCAALEIYSRKLAE
;
A
#
# COMPACT_ATOMS: atom_id res chain seq x y z
N MET A 1 -3.21 -33.57 -20.13
CA MET A 1 -4.16 -32.66 -19.45
C MET A 1 -3.38 -31.91 -18.39
N ALA A 2 -2.97 -30.67 -18.66
CA ALA A 2 -2.32 -29.82 -17.67
C ALA A 2 -3.43 -29.10 -16.90
N ALA A 3 -3.53 -29.34 -15.59
CA ALA A 3 -4.45 -28.61 -14.74
C ALA A 3 -4.02 -27.14 -14.71
N ASN A 4 -4.89 -26.26 -15.20
CA ASN A 4 -4.71 -24.82 -15.06
C ASN A 4 -4.98 -24.48 -13.59
N VAL A 5 -3.94 -24.51 -12.76
CA VAL A 5 -4.04 -24.08 -11.36
C VAL A 5 -4.13 -22.56 -11.36
N MET A 6 -5.35 -22.03 -11.38
CA MET A 6 -5.57 -20.66 -10.95
C MET A 6 -5.35 -20.63 -9.44
N THR A 7 -4.16 -20.23 -9.00
CA THR A 7 -3.89 -19.93 -7.59
C THR A 7 -4.71 -18.70 -7.21
N GLN A 8 -5.86 -18.92 -6.58
CA GLN A 8 -6.66 -17.86 -5.99
C GLN A 8 -5.96 -17.40 -4.71
N VAL A 9 -5.27 -16.26 -4.78
CA VAL A 9 -4.65 -15.62 -3.61
C VAL A 9 -5.70 -14.73 -2.95
N GLU A 10 -6.01 -15.00 -1.68
CA GLU A 10 -6.92 -14.16 -0.91
C GLU A 10 -6.20 -12.85 -0.56
N ILE A 11 -6.87 -11.72 -0.85
CA ILE A 11 -6.35 -10.38 -0.59
C ILE A 11 -7.21 -9.72 0.48
N LYS A 12 -6.56 -9.23 1.53
CA LYS A 12 -7.18 -8.43 2.58
C LYS A 12 -6.82 -6.96 2.40
N VAL A 13 -7.84 -6.12 2.27
CA VAL A 13 -7.67 -4.65 2.28
C VAL A 13 -7.88 -4.16 3.71
N ARG A 14 -6.92 -3.39 4.24
CA ARG A 14 -7.00 -2.81 5.59
C ARG A 14 -6.36 -1.42 5.63
N ALA A 15 -6.70 -0.65 6.66
CA ALA A 15 -5.97 0.58 6.98
C ALA A 15 -4.48 0.25 7.22
N ALA A 16 -3.61 1.14 6.76
CA ALA A 16 -2.19 1.05 7.00
C ALA A 16 -1.86 1.37 8.46
N ASN A 17 -0.80 0.77 8.97
CA ASN A 17 -0.24 1.05 10.29
C ASN A 17 1.24 1.45 10.13
N PRO A 18 1.88 2.05 11.16
CA PRO A 18 3.24 2.59 11.01
C PRO A 18 4.28 1.54 10.63
N THR A 19 4.06 0.27 10.98
CA THR A 19 4.98 -0.82 10.63
C THR A 19 4.92 -1.21 9.15
N ASP A 20 3.88 -0.79 8.43
CA ASP A 20 3.75 -1.03 6.98
C ASP A 20 4.60 -0.07 6.14
N ILE A 21 5.00 1.08 6.69
CA ILE A 21 5.65 2.16 5.93
C ILE A 21 6.89 1.69 5.16
N PRO A 22 7.83 0.92 5.74
CA PRO A 22 8.99 0.45 4.98
C PRO A 22 8.61 -0.42 3.77
N ALA A 23 7.57 -1.26 3.91
CA ALA A 23 7.08 -2.10 2.83
C ALA A 23 6.32 -1.29 1.76
N ILE A 24 5.55 -0.27 2.16
CA ILE A 24 4.91 0.65 1.22
C ILE A 24 5.96 1.47 0.46
N ALA A 25 7.00 1.98 1.12
CA ALA A 25 8.07 2.75 0.50
C ALA A 25 8.81 1.92 -0.57
N ALA A 26 9.17 0.67 -0.23
CA ALA A 26 9.77 -0.25 -1.19
C ALA A 26 8.83 -0.61 -2.36
N LEU A 27 7.52 -0.69 -2.11
CA LEU A 27 6.53 -0.96 -3.16
C LEU A 27 6.41 0.19 -4.16
N ILE A 28 6.50 1.45 -3.70
CA ILE A 28 6.31 2.63 -4.56
C ILE A 28 7.60 3.12 -5.21
N GLU A 29 8.78 2.79 -4.66
CA GLU A 29 10.11 3.23 -5.13
C GLU A 29 10.29 3.13 -6.66
N PRO A 30 9.97 1.99 -7.34
CA PRO A 30 10.13 1.91 -8.79
C PRO A 30 9.27 2.93 -9.55
N PHE A 31 8.08 3.25 -9.03
CA PHE A 31 7.18 4.22 -9.67
C PHE A 31 7.61 5.66 -9.42
N VAL A 32 8.32 5.92 -8.31
CA VAL A 32 8.97 7.20 -8.05
C VAL A 32 10.14 7.39 -9.01
N ASP A 33 10.99 6.37 -9.16
CA ASP A 33 12.12 6.37 -10.10
C ASP A 33 11.68 6.58 -11.55
N GLU A 34 10.53 6.01 -11.93
CA GLU A 34 9.91 6.19 -13.25
C GLU A 34 9.17 7.53 -13.40
N GLY A 35 9.08 8.36 -12.35
CA GLY A 35 8.37 9.64 -12.35
C GLY A 35 6.85 9.52 -12.45
N LYS A 36 6.29 8.35 -12.13
CA LYS A 36 4.84 8.07 -12.11
C LYS A 36 4.18 8.44 -10.80
N LEU A 37 4.94 8.42 -9.70
CA LEU A 37 4.52 8.85 -8.37
C LEU A 37 5.43 9.96 -7.87
N LEU A 38 4.87 10.85 -7.05
CA LEU A 38 5.65 11.84 -6.32
C LEU A 38 6.44 11.14 -5.21
N GLU A 39 7.70 11.51 -5.05
CA GLU A 39 8.52 11.09 -3.92
C GLU A 39 7.89 11.58 -2.60
N ARG A 40 7.97 10.73 -1.57
CA ARG A 40 7.48 11.01 -0.22
C ARG A 40 8.55 10.60 0.78
N THR A 41 8.82 11.47 1.75
CA THR A 41 9.65 11.13 2.90
C THR A 41 8.91 10.22 3.88
N PHE A 42 9.65 9.51 4.74
CA PHE A 42 9.06 8.68 5.80
C PHE A 42 8.18 9.49 6.78
N ASP A 43 8.55 10.74 7.06
CA ASP A 43 7.74 11.65 7.87
C ASP A 43 6.42 12.01 7.19
N GLU A 44 6.45 12.39 5.91
CA GLU A 44 5.22 12.65 5.13
C GLU A 44 4.33 11.41 5.04
N MET A 45 4.90 10.23 4.86
CA MET A 45 4.14 8.98 4.86
C MET A 45 3.47 8.70 6.20
N ASN A 46 4.12 9.01 7.32
CA ASN A 46 3.52 8.91 8.66
C ASN A 46 2.33 9.87 8.83
N GLU A 47 2.45 11.10 8.33
CA GLU A 47 1.38 12.10 8.41
C GLU A 47 0.17 11.70 7.56
N LEU A 48 0.41 11.12 6.38
CA LEU A 48 -0.64 10.67 5.47
C LEU A 48 -1.24 9.31 5.88
N LEU A 49 -0.55 8.54 6.72
CA LEU A 49 -0.91 7.18 7.09
C LEU A 49 -2.39 6.98 7.49
N PRO A 50 -3.05 7.90 8.22
CA PRO A 50 -4.49 7.77 8.54
C PRO A 50 -5.40 7.65 7.31
N ASN A 51 -4.93 8.15 6.15
CA ASN A 51 -5.64 8.12 4.88
C ASN A 51 -5.19 6.96 3.98
N PHE A 52 -4.19 6.18 4.40
CA PHE A 52 -3.62 5.07 3.64
C PHE A 52 -4.31 3.73 3.91
N PHE A 53 -4.53 3.00 2.83
CA PHE A 53 -5.01 1.63 2.81
C PHE A 53 -3.99 0.76 2.08
N ILE A 54 -3.83 -0.47 2.53
CA ILE A 54 -3.01 -1.48 1.88
C ILE A 54 -3.85 -2.68 1.44
N ALA A 55 -3.39 -3.34 0.39
CA ALA A 55 -3.80 -4.68 0.00
C ALA A 55 -2.68 -5.64 0.38
N ALA A 56 -2.97 -6.62 1.23
CA ALA A 56 -2.01 -7.64 1.64
C ALA A 56 -2.53 -9.05 1.35
N THR A 57 -1.62 -9.97 1.04
CA THR A 57 -1.96 -11.39 0.95
C THR A 57 -2.39 -11.90 2.32
N VAL A 58 -3.35 -12.83 2.35
CA VAL A 58 -3.70 -13.50 3.59
C VAL A 58 -2.55 -14.41 3.99
N THR A 59 -2.04 -14.09 5.19
CA THR A 59 -0.90 -14.65 5.90
C THR A 59 -0.32 -15.93 5.31
N GLU A 60 0.93 -15.82 4.87
CA GLU A 60 1.78 -16.97 4.56
C GLU A 60 1.83 -17.94 5.77
N PRO A 61 2.18 -19.22 5.58
CA PRO A 61 2.22 -20.22 6.65
C PRO A 61 3.07 -19.82 7.88
N ASP A 62 3.97 -18.84 7.73
CA ASP A 62 4.89 -18.33 8.74
C ASP A 62 4.36 -17.10 9.51
N GLY A 63 3.15 -16.62 9.22
CA GLY A 63 2.58 -15.45 9.89
C GLY A 63 2.78 -14.14 9.14
N THR A 64 3.54 -14.13 8.04
CA THR A 64 3.91 -12.92 7.32
C THR A 64 2.84 -12.53 6.30
N GLU A 65 2.52 -11.25 6.19
CA GLU A 65 1.65 -10.73 5.12
C GLU A 65 2.50 -10.00 4.08
N LEU A 66 2.23 -10.25 2.80
CA LEU A 66 2.91 -9.54 1.72
C LEU A 66 2.03 -8.39 1.26
N ILE A 67 2.51 -7.16 1.38
CA ILE A 67 1.84 -5.99 0.83
C ILE A 67 2.02 -5.99 -0.69
N VAL A 68 0.91 -6.01 -1.42
CA VAL A 68 0.87 -6.07 -2.90
C VAL A 68 0.27 -4.81 -3.53
N GLY A 69 -0.20 -3.87 -2.71
CA GLY A 69 -0.80 -2.62 -3.17
C GLY A 69 -1.01 -1.64 -2.04
N CYS A 70 -1.04 -0.35 -2.37
CA CYS A 70 -1.42 0.71 -1.45
C CYS A 70 -2.22 1.80 -2.18
N ALA A 71 -3.06 2.51 -1.44
CA ALA A 71 -3.76 3.70 -1.92
C ALA A 71 -3.97 4.68 -0.76
N ALA A 72 -3.93 5.98 -1.06
CA ALA A 72 -4.26 7.04 -0.11
C ALA A 72 -5.52 7.77 -0.55
N LEU A 73 -6.42 8.09 0.39
CA LEU A 73 -7.62 8.88 0.15
C LEU A 73 -7.50 10.24 0.82
N GLU A 74 -7.07 11.25 0.05
CA GLU A 74 -6.98 12.62 0.52
C GLU A 74 -8.32 13.36 0.38
N ILE A 75 -8.82 13.92 1.48
CA ILE A 75 -10.09 14.64 1.52
C ILE A 75 -9.84 16.13 1.29
N TYR A 76 -10.14 16.59 0.08
CA TYR A 76 -10.14 18.02 -0.23
C TYR A 76 -11.53 18.61 0.06
N SER A 77 -11.57 19.69 0.83
CA SER A 77 -12.81 20.45 1.09
C SER A 77 -12.65 21.90 0.69
N ARG A 78 -13.75 22.58 0.34
CA ARG A 78 -13.71 24.03 0.04
C ARG A 78 -13.19 24.87 1.20
N LYS A 79 -13.33 24.40 2.45
CA LYS A 79 -12.76 25.07 3.64
C LYS A 79 -11.23 24.93 3.76
N LEU A 80 -10.63 23.96 3.07
CA LEU A 80 -9.18 23.73 3.03
C LEU A 80 -8.49 24.44 1.84
N ALA A 81 -9.27 25.09 0.96
CA ALA A 81 -8.79 25.74 -0.25
C ALA A 81 -8.59 27.26 -0.10
N GLU A 82 -8.72 27.77 1.13
CA GLU A 82 -8.46 29.17 1.51
C GLU A 82 -7.00 29.37 1.90
#